data_AF-A0A7Y9JEZ2-F1
#
_entry.id   AF-A0A7Y9JEZ2-F1
#
_cell.length_a   1.000
_cell.length_b   1.000
_cell.length_c   1.000
_cell.angle_alpha   90.00
_cell.angle_beta   90.00
_cell.angle_gamma   90.00
#
_symmetry.space_group_name_H-M   'P 1'
#
loop_
_entity.id
_entity.type
_entity.pdbx_description
1 polymer ?
#
loop_
_entity_poly.entity_id
_entity_poly.type
_entity_poly.pdbx_seq_one_letter_code
_entity_poly.pdbx_strand_id
1 'polypeptide(L)'
;MLFIELFVPKGALSLQEREGLAERLTPARLFSASEEGTEHIAPDSGVGDLFASLSHVVVHEPETWIAAGGPGERRHFVVNVHVAAWAREMGEHLIAAITRELVEADARGAETQVLVHVLGVPEGGYGIDGRMRRSSDLLEMIEQARTGSPAEAPPGTFVDPVCGARVPVETAVVLEREGTTYGFCCSHCRGHFAKRSAPAR
;
A
#
# COMPACT_ATOMS: atom_id res chain seq x y z
N MET A 1 -3.14 -1.96 -4.68
CA MET A 1 -3.02 -1.30 -5.99
C MET A 1 -3.29 0.18 -5.85
N LEU A 2 -2.37 1.02 -6.34
CA LEU A 2 -2.29 2.43 -5.99
C LEU A 2 -2.17 3.31 -7.25
N PHE A 3 -2.94 4.38 -7.33
CA PHE A 3 -2.63 5.52 -8.20
C PHE A 3 -2.24 6.70 -7.31
N ILE A 4 -0.97 7.09 -7.35
CA ILE A 4 -0.40 8.09 -6.46
C ILE A 4 -0.11 9.36 -7.25
N GLU A 5 -0.74 10.45 -6.84
CA GLU A 5 -0.51 11.78 -7.39
C GLU A 5 0.25 12.60 -6.35
N LEU A 6 1.50 12.94 -6.65
CA LEU A 6 2.33 13.83 -5.84
C LEU A 6 2.27 15.25 -6.42
N PHE A 7 1.81 16.21 -5.63
CA PHE A 7 1.78 17.62 -6.01
C PHE A 7 2.90 18.39 -5.33
N VAL A 8 3.69 19.09 -6.13
CA VAL A 8 4.80 19.95 -5.70
C VAL A 8 4.73 21.31 -6.38
N PRO A 9 5.09 22.43 -5.71
CA PRO A 9 5.12 23.72 -6.38
C PRO A 9 6.04 23.69 -7.61
N LYS A 10 5.59 24.28 -8.72
CA LYS A 10 6.35 24.31 -9.98
C LYS A 10 7.74 24.90 -9.77
N GLY A 11 8.77 24.19 -10.23
CA GLY A 11 10.16 24.62 -10.12
C GLY A 11 10.78 24.48 -8.73
N ALA A 12 10.05 23.90 -7.76
CA ALA A 12 10.60 23.63 -6.42
C ALA A 12 11.58 22.45 -6.40
N LEU A 13 11.54 21.59 -7.42
CA LEU A 13 12.36 20.39 -7.57
C LEU A 13 12.88 20.28 -9.01
N SER A 14 14.09 19.76 -9.16
CA SER A 14 14.65 19.33 -10.44
C SER A 14 13.92 18.10 -11.00
N LEU A 15 14.20 17.74 -12.26
CA LEU A 15 13.67 16.50 -12.85
C LEU A 15 14.13 15.26 -12.05
N GLN A 16 15.42 15.19 -11.73
CA GLN A 16 16.00 14.07 -11.00
C GLN A 16 15.41 13.92 -9.59
N GLU A 17 15.18 15.02 -8.87
CA GLU A 17 14.52 14.97 -7.57
C GLU A 17 13.08 14.45 -7.70
N ARG A 18 12.33 14.87 -8.72
CA ARG A 18 10.96 14.38 -8.94
C ARG A 18 10.92 12.89 -9.29
N GLU A 19 11.83 12.43 -10.14
CA GLU A 19 11.96 11.00 -10.49
C GLU A 19 12.32 10.17 -9.24
N GLY A 20 13.28 10.61 -8.45
CA GLY A 20 13.66 9.95 -7.20
C GLY A 20 12.54 9.90 -6.17
N LEU A 21 11.75 10.97 -6.03
CA LEU A 21 10.55 10.96 -5.19
C LEU A 21 9.49 9.98 -5.74
N ALA A 22 9.26 9.96 -7.05
CA ALA A 22 8.29 9.04 -7.64
C ALA A 22 8.68 7.57 -7.40
N GLU A 23 9.96 7.22 -7.52
CA GLU A 23 10.48 5.87 -7.23
C GLU A 23 10.29 5.48 -5.76
N ARG A 24 10.51 6.42 -4.83
CA ARG A 24 10.29 6.22 -3.39
C ARG A 24 8.83 5.96 -3.03
N LEU A 25 7.89 6.48 -3.81
CA LEU A 25 6.45 6.28 -3.60
C LEU A 25 5.90 5.00 -4.25
N THR A 26 6.74 4.16 -4.85
CA THR A 26 6.29 2.89 -5.45
C THR A 26 5.80 1.89 -4.39
N PRO A 27 4.88 0.98 -4.73
CA PRO A 27 4.42 -0.08 -3.82
C PRO A 27 5.57 -0.90 -3.19
N ALA A 28 6.61 -1.16 -3.97
CA ALA A 28 7.79 -1.88 -3.51
C ALA A 28 8.39 -1.21 -2.28
N ARG A 29 8.52 0.13 -2.30
CA ARG A 29 9.03 0.92 -1.18
C ARG A 29 8.01 1.03 -0.06
N LEU A 30 6.78 1.45 -0.38
CA LEU A 30 5.74 1.70 0.61
C LEU A 30 5.33 0.46 1.40
N PHE A 31 5.47 -0.74 0.84
CA PHE A 31 5.18 -2.01 1.54
C PHE A 31 6.43 -2.70 2.11
N SER A 32 7.65 -2.31 1.68
CA SER A 32 8.90 -2.78 2.30
C SER A 32 9.31 -1.99 3.55
N ALA A 33 8.85 -0.74 3.66
CA ALA A 33 9.30 0.17 4.69
C ALA A 33 8.52 -0.07 6.00
N SER A 34 8.88 -1.15 6.69
CA SER A 34 8.64 -1.29 8.12
C SER A 34 9.81 -0.64 8.88
N GLU A 35 9.51 0.00 10.00
CA GLU A 35 10.51 0.57 10.88
C GLU A 35 11.44 -0.53 11.39
N GLU A 36 12.73 -0.22 11.58
CA GLU A 36 13.68 -1.13 12.24
C GLU A 36 13.05 -1.70 13.53
N GLY A 37 12.66 -2.97 13.50
CA GLY A 37 12.02 -3.67 14.62
C GLY A 37 10.55 -4.07 14.44
N THR A 38 9.89 -3.71 13.33
CA THR A 38 8.58 -4.30 12.96
C THR A 38 8.77 -5.31 11.83
N GLU A 39 8.61 -6.59 12.17
CA GLU A 39 8.87 -7.72 11.28
C GLU A 39 7.91 -7.71 10.06
N HIS A 40 8.51 -7.57 8.88
CA HIS A 40 8.01 -7.72 7.51
C HIS A 40 6.51 -7.99 7.28
N ILE A 41 5.67 -6.96 7.16
CA ILE A 41 4.35 -7.03 6.49
C ILE A 41 4.52 -6.88 4.97
N ALA A 42 5.55 -7.52 4.40
CA ALA A 42 5.72 -7.56 2.96
C ALA A 42 4.95 -8.77 2.40
N PRO A 43 4.14 -8.60 1.34
CA PRO A 43 3.46 -9.72 0.72
C PRO A 43 4.46 -10.66 0.00
N ASP A 44 3.96 -11.81 -0.45
CA ASP A 44 4.73 -12.71 -1.33
C ASP A 44 5.29 -11.94 -2.55
N SER A 45 6.45 -12.34 -3.06
CA SER A 45 7.11 -11.65 -4.19
C SER A 45 6.20 -11.50 -5.41
N GLY A 46 5.44 -12.54 -5.77
CA GLY A 46 4.54 -12.46 -6.91
C GLY A 46 3.33 -11.55 -6.65
N VAL A 47 2.89 -11.43 -5.40
CA VAL A 47 1.88 -10.43 -5.00
C VAL A 47 2.47 -9.03 -5.04
N GLY A 48 3.74 -8.86 -4.66
CA GLY A 48 4.50 -7.63 -4.84
C GLY A 48 4.57 -7.20 -6.31
N ASP A 49 4.89 -8.12 -7.21
CA ASP A 49 4.94 -7.88 -8.66
C ASP A 49 3.56 -7.52 -9.22
N LEU A 50 2.49 -8.17 -8.75
CA LEU A 50 1.12 -7.81 -9.10
C LEU A 50 0.82 -6.37 -8.65
N PHE A 51 1.16 -6.00 -7.42
CA PHE A 51 0.95 -4.65 -6.91
C PHE A 51 1.75 -3.61 -7.69
N ALA A 52 2.99 -3.91 -8.06
CA ALA A 52 3.81 -3.05 -8.89
C ALA A 52 3.19 -2.86 -10.28
N SER A 53 2.78 -3.94 -10.95
CA SER A 53 2.23 -3.90 -12.32
C SER A 53 0.93 -3.10 -12.44
N LEU A 54 0.17 -3.01 -11.35
CA LEU A 54 -1.11 -2.33 -11.31
C LEU A 54 -1.06 -0.93 -10.67
N SER A 55 0.12 -0.48 -10.22
CA SER A 55 0.25 0.82 -9.54
C SER A 55 1.05 1.82 -10.35
N HIS A 56 0.72 3.10 -10.19
CA HIS A 56 1.38 4.19 -10.89
C HIS A 56 1.63 5.36 -9.94
N VAL A 57 2.71 6.09 -10.18
CA VAL A 57 3.04 7.33 -9.49
C VAL A 57 3.19 8.42 -10.54
N VAL A 58 2.54 9.56 -10.32
CA VAL A 58 2.65 10.76 -11.16
C VAL A 58 3.02 11.95 -10.29
N VAL A 59 3.84 12.86 -10.84
CA VAL A 59 4.26 14.08 -10.16
C VAL A 59 3.69 15.28 -10.92
N HIS A 60 2.91 16.09 -10.23
CA HIS A 60 2.28 17.29 -10.74
C HIS A 60 2.99 18.55 -10.25
N GLU A 61 3.23 19.46 -11.18
CA GLU A 61 3.75 20.80 -10.92
C GLU A 61 2.68 21.86 -11.24
N PRO A 62 1.65 22.05 -10.38
CA PRO A 62 0.65 23.07 -10.58
C PRO A 62 1.29 24.45 -10.75
N GLU A 63 0.75 25.24 -11.69
CA GLU A 63 1.25 26.57 -12.00
C GLU A 63 1.09 27.55 -10.82
N THR A 64 0.02 27.39 -10.04
CA THR A 64 -0.26 28.22 -8.86
C THR A 64 -0.41 27.34 -7.64
N TRP A 65 0.25 27.73 -6.55
CA TRP A 65 0.15 27.10 -5.24
C TRP A 65 0.06 28.17 -4.15
N ILE A 66 -0.99 28.12 -3.32
CA ILE A 66 -1.18 29.04 -2.20
C ILE A 66 -1.31 28.20 -0.93
N ALA A 67 -0.32 28.29 -0.04
CA ALA A 67 -0.38 27.72 1.29
C ALA A 67 -0.53 28.85 2.33
N ALA A 68 -1.33 28.60 3.37
CA ALA A 68 -1.40 29.52 4.50
C ALA A 68 -0.04 29.52 5.22
N GLY A 69 0.65 30.68 5.26
CA GLY A 69 2.01 30.81 5.80
C GLY A 69 2.96 31.66 4.96
N GLY A 70 2.60 31.99 3.72
CA GLY A 70 3.46 32.79 2.83
C GLY A 70 4.50 31.95 2.07
N PRO A 71 5.08 32.48 0.98
CA PRO A 71 5.97 31.71 0.13
C PRO A 71 7.34 31.46 0.79
N GLY A 72 7.76 30.19 0.87
CA GLY A 72 9.15 29.80 1.13
C GLY A 72 9.51 29.36 2.54
N GLU A 73 8.59 29.40 3.51
CA GLU A 73 8.88 28.99 4.91
C GLU A 73 8.94 27.46 5.10
N ARG A 74 8.23 26.69 4.27
CA ARG A 74 8.17 25.22 4.37
C ARG A 74 8.14 24.56 2.99
N ARG A 75 8.66 23.33 2.88
CA ARG A 75 8.44 22.51 1.69
C ARG A 75 7.09 21.80 1.84
N HIS A 76 6.21 21.97 0.86
CA HIS A 76 4.87 21.40 0.89
C HIS A 76 4.75 20.26 -0.13
N PHE A 77 4.26 19.13 0.34
CA PHE A 77 3.83 18.01 -0.48
C PHE A 77 2.35 17.75 -0.20
N VAL A 78 1.55 17.63 -1.26
CA VAL A 78 0.20 17.05 -1.16
C VAL A 78 0.22 15.76 -1.97
N VAL A 79 -0.31 14.69 -1.40
CA VAL A 79 -0.36 13.38 -2.04
C VAL A 79 -1.80 12.90 -2.05
N ASN A 80 -2.33 12.58 -3.22
CA ASN A 80 -3.54 11.79 -3.34
C ASN A 80 -3.17 10.35 -3.67
N VAL A 81 -3.67 9.41 -2.89
CA VAL A 81 -3.49 7.98 -3.13
C VAL A 81 -4.84 7.37 -3.37
N HIS A 82 -5.12 7.00 -4.61
CA HIS A 82 -6.30 6.21 -4.93
C HIS A 82 -5.98 4.75 -4.68
N VAL A 83 -6.70 4.17 -3.72
CA VAL A 83 -6.64 2.75 -3.38
C VAL A 83 -7.91 2.12 -3.92
N ALA A 84 -7.85 0.85 -4.32
CA ALA A 84 -9.05 0.06 -4.61
C ALA A 84 -9.90 -0.10 -3.33
N ALA A 85 -10.47 -1.28 -3.08
CA ALA A 85 -11.45 -1.48 -2.01
C ALA A 85 -10.93 -1.34 -0.55
N TRP A 86 -9.65 -1.00 -0.32
CA TRP A 86 -8.97 -1.09 1.00
C TRP A 86 -8.50 0.25 1.57
N ALA A 87 -9.11 1.36 1.19
CA ALA A 87 -8.66 2.68 1.63
C ALA A 87 -8.66 2.85 3.16
N ARG A 88 -9.64 2.26 3.87
CA ARG A 88 -9.73 2.37 5.33
C ARG A 88 -8.63 1.56 6.02
N GLU A 89 -8.39 0.35 5.57
CA GLU A 89 -7.42 -0.59 6.16
C GLU A 89 -5.98 -0.17 5.85
N MET A 90 -5.73 0.34 4.66
CA MET A 90 -4.39 0.78 4.25
C MET A 90 -4.08 2.22 4.65
N GLY A 91 -5.08 2.96 5.13
CA GLY A 91 -5.00 4.40 5.36
C GLY A 91 -3.85 4.80 6.27
N GLU A 92 -3.83 4.28 7.49
CA GLU A 92 -2.78 4.60 8.48
C GLU A 92 -1.39 4.24 7.98
N HIS A 93 -1.22 3.04 7.40
CA HIS A 93 0.05 2.58 6.85
C HIS A 93 0.55 3.47 5.70
N LEU A 94 -0.31 3.76 4.72
CA LEU A 94 0.06 4.59 3.56
C LEU A 94 0.40 6.02 3.98
N ILE A 95 -0.39 6.61 4.90
CA ILE A 95 -0.12 7.97 5.41
C ILE A 95 1.26 8.01 6.08
N ALA A 96 1.56 7.06 6.96
CA ALA A 96 2.83 6.99 7.66
C ALA A 96 4.01 6.76 6.70
N ALA A 97 3.90 5.77 5.81
CA ALA A 97 4.96 5.40 4.88
C ALA A 97 5.28 6.52 3.89
N ILE A 98 4.27 7.13 3.27
CA ILE A 98 4.46 8.24 2.32
C ILE A 98 5.07 9.46 3.01
N THR A 99 4.57 9.79 4.21
CA THR A 99 5.11 10.93 4.97
C THR A 99 6.59 10.72 5.26
N ARG A 100 6.97 9.52 5.73
CA ARG A 100 8.38 9.18 5.99
C ARG A 100 9.24 9.28 4.74
N GLU A 101 8.83 8.65 3.64
CA GLU A 101 9.60 8.66 2.38
C GLU A 101 9.85 10.07 1.86
N LEU A 102 8.86 10.96 1.96
CA LEU A 102 8.98 12.34 1.50
C LEU A 102 9.82 13.22 2.45
N VAL A 103 9.68 13.04 3.76
CA VAL A 103 10.48 13.76 4.76
C VAL A 103 11.95 13.35 4.68
N GLU A 104 12.24 12.06 4.52
CA GLU A 104 13.61 11.55 4.38
C GLU A 104 14.28 12.02 3.08
N ALA A 105 13.52 12.15 2.00
CA ALA A 105 14.03 12.62 0.73
C ALA A 105 14.24 14.14 0.70
N ASP A 106 13.58 14.89 1.58
CA ASP A 106 13.74 16.33 1.67
C ASP A 106 14.89 16.73 2.61
N ALA A 107 15.92 17.38 2.05
CA ALA A 107 17.01 17.95 2.83
C ALA A 107 16.53 19.00 3.87
N ARG A 108 15.32 19.55 3.70
CA ARG A 108 14.71 20.49 4.66
C ARG A 108 13.93 19.81 5.79
N GLY A 109 13.84 18.48 5.81
CA GLY A 109 13.40 17.63 6.93
C GLY A 109 12.35 18.25 7.86
N ALA A 110 12.81 18.95 8.90
CA ALA A 110 11.97 19.61 9.92
C ALA A 110 11.01 20.70 9.40
N GLU A 111 11.27 21.27 8.23
CA GLU A 111 10.42 22.27 7.55
C GLU A 111 9.56 21.64 6.45
N THR A 112 9.48 20.31 6.39
CA THR A 112 8.64 19.58 5.42
C THR A 112 7.24 19.40 5.99
N GLN A 113 6.24 19.82 5.21
CA GLN A 113 4.84 19.49 5.45
C GLN A 113 4.37 18.52 4.38
N VAL A 114 3.88 17.36 4.82
CA VAL A 114 3.24 16.36 3.95
C VAL A 114 1.77 16.25 4.33
N LEU A 115 0.89 16.41 3.34
CA LEU A 115 -0.54 16.11 3.47
C LEU A 115 -0.86 14.92 2.58
N VAL A 116 -1.43 13.86 3.14
CA VAL A 116 -1.78 12.63 2.41
C VAL A 116 -3.30 12.43 2.47
N HIS A 117 -3.92 12.29 1.31
CA HIS A 117 -5.31 11.88 1.17
C HIS A 117 -5.36 10.44 0.64
N VAL A 118 -6.00 9.56 1.40
CA VAL A 118 -6.26 8.17 0.96
C VAL A 118 -7.70 8.10 0.45
N LEU A 119 -7.85 7.89 -0.86
CA LEU A 119 -9.10 7.93 -1.58
C LEU A 119 -9.48 6.51 -2.01
N GLY A 120 -10.58 5.98 -1.51
CA GLY A 120 -11.07 4.67 -1.92
C GLY A 120 -11.87 4.74 -3.22
N VAL A 121 -11.55 3.87 -4.18
CA VAL A 121 -12.38 3.67 -5.36
C VAL A 121 -13.60 2.82 -4.96
N PRO A 122 -14.84 3.31 -5.15
CA PRO A 122 -16.04 2.55 -4.80
C PRO A 122 -16.16 1.24 -5.57
N GLU A 123 -16.85 0.26 -4.98
CA GLU A 123 -17.19 -1.01 -5.66
C GLU A 123 -17.85 -0.77 -7.03
N GLY A 124 -17.34 -1.45 -8.06
CA GLY A 124 -17.77 -1.25 -9.45
C GLY A 124 -17.13 -0.07 -10.18
N GLY A 125 -16.43 0.82 -9.46
CA GLY A 125 -15.66 1.94 -10.03
C GLY A 125 -14.23 1.57 -10.42
N TYR A 126 -13.79 0.35 -10.11
CA TYR A 126 -12.44 -0.10 -10.33
C TYR A 126 -12.34 -1.00 -11.57
N GLY A 127 -11.43 -0.72 -12.51
CA GLY A 127 -11.34 -1.42 -13.79
C GLY A 127 -9.92 -1.77 -14.20
N ILE A 128 -9.72 -2.99 -14.71
CA ILE A 128 -8.44 -3.49 -15.22
C ILE A 128 -8.69 -4.13 -16.59
N ASP A 129 -7.92 -3.75 -17.61
CA ASP A 129 -7.98 -4.30 -18.97
C ASP A 129 -9.39 -4.31 -19.57
N GLY A 130 -10.11 -3.19 -19.39
CA GLY A 130 -11.49 -3.02 -19.88
C GLY A 130 -12.55 -3.82 -19.12
N ARG A 131 -12.20 -4.45 -17.99
CA ARG A 131 -13.15 -5.19 -17.14
C ARG A 131 -13.30 -4.51 -15.79
N MET A 132 -14.54 -4.30 -15.37
CA MET A 132 -14.85 -3.92 -13.99
C MET A 132 -14.40 -5.05 -13.05
N ARG A 133 -13.73 -4.67 -11.96
CA ARG A 133 -13.25 -5.56 -10.92
C ARG A 133 -13.86 -5.16 -9.58
N ARG A 134 -14.38 -6.16 -8.87
CA ARG A 134 -14.80 -6.05 -7.47
C ARG A 134 -13.63 -6.33 -6.54
N SER A 135 -13.77 -6.00 -5.27
CA SER A 135 -12.80 -6.40 -4.23
C SER A 135 -12.50 -7.91 -4.23
N SER A 136 -13.51 -8.75 -4.47
CA SER A 136 -13.34 -10.21 -4.56
C SER A 136 -12.43 -10.62 -5.72
N ASP A 137 -12.59 -10.00 -6.88
CA ASP A 137 -11.76 -10.30 -8.07
C ASP A 137 -10.30 -9.92 -7.81
N LEU A 138 -10.07 -8.81 -7.10
CA LEU A 138 -8.74 -8.39 -6.70
C LEU A 138 -8.12 -9.33 -5.66
N LEU A 139 -8.90 -9.89 -4.73
CA LEU A 139 -8.42 -10.90 -3.77
C LEU A 139 -8.08 -12.22 -4.46
N GLU A 140 -8.86 -12.63 -5.44
CA GLU A 140 -8.54 -13.78 -6.30
C GLU A 140 -7.24 -13.57 -7.08
N MET A 141 -7.05 -12.38 -7.66
CA MET A 141 -5.81 -12.03 -8.35
C MET A 141 -4.59 -12.06 -7.41
N ILE A 142 -4.74 -11.51 -6.19
CA ILE A 142 -3.69 -11.56 -5.15
C ILE A 142 -3.35 -13.01 -4.81
N GLU A 143 -4.35 -13.85 -4.58
CA GLU A 143 -4.13 -15.25 -4.24
C GLU A 143 -3.42 -16.01 -5.39
N GLN A 144 -3.85 -15.77 -6.63
CA GLN A 144 -3.27 -16.39 -7.83
C GLN A 144 -1.84 -15.92 -8.12
N ALA A 145 -1.50 -14.69 -7.73
CA ALA A 145 -0.18 -14.12 -7.93
C ALA A 145 0.87 -14.66 -6.94
N ARG A 146 0.45 -15.39 -5.90
CA ARG A 146 1.40 -15.99 -4.95
C ARG A 146 2.31 -16.99 -5.68
N THR A 147 3.61 -16.82 -5.49
CA THR A 147 4.67 -17.66 -6.04
C THR A 147 5.30 -18.58 -5.00
N GLY A 148 5.32 -18.18 -3.72
CA GLY A 148 5.84 -18.99 -2.64
C GLY A 148 4.93 -20.17 -2.26
N SER A 149 5.55 -21.32 -2.00
CA SER A 149 4.93 -22.40 -1.22
C SER A 149 4.59 -21.90 0.19
N PRO A 150 3.70 -22.57 0.94
CA PRO A 150 3.46 -22.24 2.35
C PRO A 150 4.78 -22.41 3.13
N ALA A 151 5.53 -21.32 3.28
CA ALA A 151 6.73 -21.31 4.09
C ALA A 151 6.30 -21.45 5.55
N GLU A 152 7.04 -22.25 6.32
CA GLU A 152 6.84 -22.30 7.77
C GLU A 152 7.02 -20.89 8.34
N ALA A 153 6.03 -20.44 9.10
CA ALA A 153 6.05 -19.10 9.67
C ALA A 153 7.16 -19.02 10.73
N PRO A 154 8.00 -17.98 10.71
CA PRO A 154 8.93 -17.72 11.79
C PRO A 154 8.22 -17.70 13.13
N PRO A 155 8.88 -18.12 14.22
CA PRO A 155 8.32 -18.02 15.56
C PRO A 155 7.76 -16.62 15.83
N GLY A 156 6.53 -16.53 16.33
CA GLY A 156 5.88 -15.25 16.64
C GLY A 156 5.11 -14.60 15.48
N THR A 157 5.07 -15.23 14.29
CA THR A 157 4.34 -14.70 13.13
C THR A 157 3.41 -15.75 12.52
N PHE A 158 2.39 -15.29 11.79
CA PHE A 158 1.63 -16.07 10.83
C PHE A 158 2.03 -15.69 9.40
N VAL A 159 1.85 -16.61 8.46
CA VAL A 159 1.89 -16.32 7.02
C VAL A 159 0.45 -16.31 6.51
N ASP A 160 0.00 -15.17 6.02
CA ASP A 160 -1.35 -15.01 5.44
C ASP A 160 -1.52 -15.98 4.25
N PRO A 161 -2.51 -16.90 4.26
CA PRO A 161 -2.69 -17.91 3.21
C PRO A 161 -3.34 -17.37 1.93
N VAL A 162 -3.73 -16.09 1.90
CA VAL A 162 -4.19 -15.37 0.71
C VAL A 162 -3.03 -14.60 0.07
N CYS A 163 -2.44 -13.63 0.76
CA CYS A 163 -1.42 -12.73 0.16
C CYS A 163 0.05 -13.09 0.46
N GLY A 164 0.30 -14.00 1.41
CA GLY A 164 1.65 -14.42 1.79
C GLY A 164 2.38 -13.45 2.72
N ALA A 165 1.71 -12.37 3.16
CA ALA A 165 2.27 -11.45 4.13
C ALA A 165 2.58 -12.16 5.46
N ARG A 166 3.73 -11.82 6.05
CA ARG A 166 4.05 -12.24 7.43
C ARG A 166 3.43 -11.22 8.38
N VAL A 167 2.71 -11.71 9.37
CA VAL A 167 1.96 -10.87 10.29
C VAL A 167 2.25 -11.32 11.72
N PRO A 168 2.62 -10.41 12.62
CA PRO A 168 2.84 -10.77 14.02
C PRO A 168 1.57 -11.35 14.65
N VAL A 169 1.72 -12.39 15.49
CA VAL A 169 0.59 -13.11 16.12
C VAL A 169 -0.33 -12.16 16.88
N GLU A 170 0.22 -11.12 17.50
CA GLU A 170 -0.48 -10.13 18.31
C GLU A 170 -1.34 -9.15 17.50
N THR A 171 -1.06 -8.95 16.22
CA THR A 171 -1.83 -8.06 15.33
C THR A 171 -2.62 -8.81 14.27
N ALA A 172 -2.35 -10.11 14.08
CA ALA A 172 -3.00 -10.93 13.08
C ALA A 172 -4.51 -11.04 13.32
N VAL A 173 -5.28 -10.88 12.25
CA VAL A 173 -6.68 -11.32 12.25
C VAL A 173 -6.67 -12.84 12.18
N VAL A 174 -7.35 -13.55 13.08
CA VAL A 174 -7.30 -15.03 13.12
C VAL A 174 -8.59 -15.71 12.67
N LEU A 175 -8.50 -16.93 12.14
CA LEU A 175 -9.63 -17.83 11.87
C LEU A 175 -9.25 -19.27 12.21
N GLU A 176 -10.08 -19.93 13.02
CA GLU A 176 -10.00 -21.38 13.24
C GLU A 176 -10.74 -22.14 12.15
N ARG A 177 -10.08 -23.13 11.54
CA ARG A 177 -10.70 -24.03 10.57
C ARG A 177 -10.05 -25.41 10.62
N GLU A 178 -10.87 -26.44 10.78
CA GLU A 178 -10.41 -27.84 10.81
C GLU A 178 -9.29 -28.09 11.85
N GLY A 179 -9.36 -27.40 12.99
CA GLY A 179 -8.36 -27.50 14.06
C GLY A 179 -7.05 -26.76 13.79
N THR A 180 -6.99 -25.96 12.72
CA THR A 180 -5.83 -25.11 12.38
C THR A 180 -6.19 -23.64 12.58
N THR A 181 -5.34 -22.91 13.31
CA THR A 181 -5.38 -21.46 13.43
C THR A 181 -4.68 -20.81 12.23
N TYR A 182 -5.41 -20.05 11.44
CA TYR A 182 -4.86 -19.24 10.35
C TYR A 182 -4.79 -17.77 10.78
N GLY A 183 -3.66 -17.10 10.52
CA GLY A 183 -3.52 -15.66 10.67
C GLY A 183 -3.56 -14.92 9.34
N PHE A 184 -4.07 -13.70 9.34
CA PHE A 184 -4.30 -12.87 8.15
C PHE A 184 -3.84 -11.43 8.40
N CYS A 185 -3.37 -10.76 7.35
CA CYS A 185 -2.96 -9.36 7.41
C CYS A 185 -4.14 -8.40 7.56
N CYS A 186 -5.32 -8.80 7.13
CA CYS A 186 -6.52 -8.00 7.28
C CYS A 186 -7.80 -8.85 7.25
N SER A 187 -8.91 -8.21 7.60
CA SER A 187 -10.25 -8.80 7.58
C SER A 187 -10.68 -9.30 6.20
N HIS A 188 -10.16 -8.71 5.11
CA HIS A 188 -10.50 -9.09 3.74
C HIS A 188 -9.85 -10.41 3.32
N CYS A 189 -8.57 -10.62 3.61
CA CYS A 189 -7.91 -11.92 3.40
C CYS A 189 -8.60 -13.02 4.21
N ARG A 190 -8.90 -12.74 5.49
CA ARG A 190 -9.68 -13.67 6.34
C ARG A 190 -11.04 -13.99 5.72
N GLY A 191 -11.78 -12.97 5.29
CA GLY A 191 -13.10 -13.12 4.69
C GLY A 191 -13.10 -13.89 3.37
N HIS A 192 -12.12 -13.61 2.50
CA HIS A 192 -11.88 -14.34 1.26
C HIS A 192 -11.63 -15.82 1.53
N PHE A 193 -10.69 -16.10 2.43
CA PHE A 193 -10.34 -17.45 2.83
C PHE A 193 -11.51 -18.21 3.48
N ALA A 194 -12.31 -17.53 4.31
CA ALA A 194 -13.48 -18.14 4.96
C ALA A 194 -14.58 -18.51 3.94
N LYS A 195 -14.78 -17.69 2.90
CA LYS A 195 -15.79 -17.96 1.83
C LYS A 195 -15.39 -19.12 0.93
N ARG A 196 -14.10 -19.44 0.87
CA ARG A 196 -13.57 -20.60 0.16
C ARG A 196 -14.07 -21.87 0.86
N SER A 197 -15.20 -22.39 0.40
CA SER A 197 -15.88 -23.53 0.99
C SER A 197 -15.01 -24.79 0.92
N ALA A 198 -15.15 -25.65 1.92
CA ALA A 198 -14.65 -27.03 1.99
C ALA A 198 -14.82 -27.78 0.66
N PRO A 199 -13.98 -28.80 0.35
CA PRO A 199 -14.01 -29.51 -0.93
C PRO A 199 -15.44 -29.85 -1.35
N ALA A 200 -15.76 -29.57 -2.62
CA ALA A 200 -16.99 -30.00 -3.25
C ALA A 200 -17.19 -31.50 -2.96
N ARG A 201 -18.30 -31.84 -2.30
CA ARG A 201 -18.74 -33.24 -2.14
C ARG A 201 -19.31 -33.75 -3.44
#